data_AF-A0A925DP28-F1
#
_entry.id   AF-A0A925DP28-F1
#
_cell.length_a   1.000
_cell.length_b   1.000
_cell.length_c   1.000
_cell.angle_alpha   90.00
_cell.angle_beta   90.00
_cell.angle_gamma   90.00
#
_symmetry.space_group_name_H-M   'P 1'
#
loop_
_entity.id
_entity.type
_entity.pdbx_description
1 polymer ?
#
loop_
_entity_poly.entity_id
_entity_poly.type
_entity_poly.pdbx_seq_one_letter_code
_entity_poly.pdbx_strand_id
1 'polypeptide(L)'
;MKRSCKKLQDLFYYICYTPFSASPMKKTLLSLAILLSASFLFSQKPVKQISNAEYDLLKSTGLLDASVRYSIFPDKGNNAGILPFTAKAISPSINPNSLSGCSCVIPLDATFSVAPFTMGVAPDYRNDDGSTNSIALPFNFCMYGTTYTSVFINNNGNVSFVSSSGVFSSTGFPNSTDIMIAPFWADVDTRNLASGLVHYKVTSTSLIVKWDSVGYYSQHVDKLCNFQLIISDGTDPIIPNGNNVAFCYGDMGWTTGDASNGIAGFEGVPSTVGVN
;
A
#
# COMPACT_ATOMS: atom_id res chain seq x y z
N MET A 1 -3.40 -30.07 17.83
CA MET A 1 -4.74 -29.45 17.85
C MET A 1 -4.78 -28.41 16.73
N LYS A 2 -5.33 -28.74 15.56
CA LYS A 2 -5.41 -27.80 14.42
C LYS A 2 -6.33 -26.65 14.81
N ARG A 3 -5.79 -25.46 15.11
CA ARG A 3 -6.61 -24.26 15.25
C ARG A 3 -7.23 -23.99 13.88
N SER A 4 -8.55 -24.03 13.81
CA SER A 4 -9.32 -23.65 12.62
C SER A 4 -8.89 -22.25 12.15
N CYS A 5 -8.72 -22.07 10.84
CA CYS A 5 -8.39 -20.79 10.20
C CYS A 5 -9.48 -19.78 10.58
N LYS A 6 -9.23 -18.97 11.61
CA LYS A 6 -10.16 -17.91 12.02
C LYS A 6 -10.09 -16.81 10.97
N LYS A 7 -11.26 -16.32 10.53
CA LYS A 7 -11.42 -15.19 9.61
C LYS A 7 -10.42 -14.07 9.97
N LEU A 8 -9.85 -13.44 8.95
CA LEU A 8 -9.00 -12.24 9.06
C LEU A 8 -9.65 -11.31 10.10
N GLN A 9 -9.02 -11.21 11.28
CA GLN A 9 -9.47 -10.28 12.31
C GLN A 9 -8.76 -8.98 11.96
N ASP A 10 -9.54 -8.04 11.44
CA ASP A 10 -9.26 -6.62 11.26
C ASP A 10 -7.93 -6.21 10.58
N LEU A 11 -8.04 -5.47 9.48
CA LEU A 11 -6.89 -4.82 8.85
C LEU A 11 -6.49 -3.58 9.67
N PHE A 12 -5.29 -3.60 10.25
CA PHE A 12 -4.76 -2.42 10.94
C PHE A 12 -3.87 -1.63 9.98
N TYR A 13 -4.29 -0.39 9.74
CA TYR A 13 -3.51 0.60 9.02
C TYR A 13 -2.75 1.45 10.03
N TYR A 14 -1.42 1.45 9.97
CA TYR A 14 -0.61 2.45 10.64
C TYR A 14 -0.15 3.46 9.58
N ILE A 15 -0.91 4.55 9.45
CA ILE A 15 -0.52 5.69 8.62
C ILE A 15 0.17 6.70 9.54
N CYS A 16 1.49 6.81 9.43
CA CYS A 16 2.25 7.81 10.15
C CYS A 16 2.65 8.92 9.19
N TYR A 17 2.01 10.09 9.32
CA TYR A 17 2.39 11.27 8.57
C TYR A 17 3.58 11.95 9.26
N THR A 18 4.70 12.11 8.56
CA THR A 18 5.61 13.22 8.84
C THR A 18 5.08 14.45 8.10
N PRO A 19 4.84 15.59 8.77
CA PRO A 19 4.37 16.79 8.09
C PRO A 19 5.41 17.26 7.08
N PHE A 20 5.01 17.31 5.80
CA PHE A 20 5.80 17.92 4.72
C PHE A 20 5.94 19.43 5.00
N SER A 21 7.19 19.91 5.12
CA SER A 21 7.46 21.34 5.14
C SER A 21 7.34 21.89 3.71
N ALA A 22 6.19 22.48 3.40
CA ALA A 22 5.97 23.13 2.12
C ALA A 22 6.89 24.36 1.99
N SER A 23 7.85 24.29 1.06
CA SER A 23 8.54 25.47 0.55
C SER A 23 7.60 26.26 -0.37
N PRO A 24 7.51 27.61 -0.26
CA PRO A 24 6.54 28.39 -1.02
C PRO A 24 6.92 28.43 -2.52
N MET A 25 6.04 27.86 -3.35
CA MET A 25 6.16 27.84 -4.81
C MET A 25 5.87 29.24 -5.39
N LYS A 26 6.81 29.79 -6.18
CA LYS A 26 6.65 31.06 -6.90
C LYS A 26 5.67 30.88 -8.06
N LYS A 27 4.65 31.74 -8.11
CA LYS A 27 3.63 31.77 -9.18
C LYS A 27 4.26 32.27 -10.48
N THR A 28 4.22 31.45 -11.53
CA THR A 28 4.48 31.89 -12.91
C THR A 28 3.29 31.46 -13.77
N LEU A 29 2.61 32.43 -14.38
CA LEU A 29 1.47 32.24 -15.28
C LEU A 29 1.98 31.79 -16.65
N LEU A 30 1.44 30.70 -17.21
CA LEU A 30 1.64 30.33 -18.62
C LEU A 30 0.29 30.05 -19.29
N SER A 31 0.11 30.68 -20.46
CA SER A 31 -1.13 30.78 -21.21
C SER A 31 -1.53 29.49 -21.93
N LEU A 32 -2.85 29.28 -22.02
CA LEU A 32 -3.57 28.12 -22.56
C LEU A 32 -3.43 28.01 -24.09
N ALA A 33 -3.14 26.82 -24.61
CA ALA A 33 -3.38 26.45 -26.01
C ALA A 33 -4.12 25.11 -26.06
N ILE A 34 -5.32 25.12 -26.64
CA ILE A 34 -6.22 23.98 -26.75
C ILE A 34 -5.92 23.26 -28.07
N LEU A 35 -5.55 21.99 -28.02
CA LEU A 35 -5.62 21.06 -29.15
C LEU A 35 -6.54 19.90 -28.76
N LEU A 36 -7.63 19.75 -29.53
CA LEU A 36 -8.57 18.64 -29.45
C LEU A 36 -7.94 17.39 -30.08
N SER A 37 -7.85 16.30 -29.32
CA SER A 37 -7.71 14.95 -29.87
C SER A 37 -8.74 14.03 -29.22
N ALA A 38 -9.48 13.32 -30.07
CA ALA A 38 -10.60 12.45 -29.69
C ALA A 38 -10.15 11.26 -28.83
N SER A 39 -10.79 11.08 -27.68
CA SER A 39 -10.56 9.97 -26.75
C SER A 39 -11.50 8.80 -27.06
N PHE A 40 -10.94 7.60 -27.19
CA PHE A 40 -11.68 6.35 -27.10
C PHE A 40 -12.27 6.22 -25.68
N LEU A 41 -13.59 5.98 -25.57
CA LEU A 41 -14.28 5.79 -24.30
C LEU A 41 -13.95 4.40 -23.72
N PHE A 42 -13.06 4.34 -22.74
CA PHE A 42 -13.03 3.23 -21.78
C PHE A 42 -14.05 3.51 -20.67
N SER A 43 -14.90 2.53 -20.38
CA SER A 43 -15.91 2.61 -19.31
C SER A 43 -15.22 2.69 -17.95
N GLN A 44 -15.16 3.89 -17.35
CA GLN A 44 -14.71 4.07 -15.97
C GLN A 44 -15.83 3.59 -15.02
N LYS A 45 -15.50 2.75 -14.04
CA LYS A 45 -16.43 2.41 -12.95
C LYS A 45 -16.91 3.71 -12.28
N PRO A 46 -18.20 3.86 -11.96
CA PRO A 46 -18.71 5.08 -11.34
C PRO A 46 -18.02 5.34 -10.01
N VAL A 47 -17.62 6.60 -9.78
CA VAL A 47 -17.04 7.05 -8.50
C VAL A 47 -18.16 7.54 -7.58
N LYS A 48 -18.36 6.90 -6.43
CA LYS A 48 -19.30 7.36 -5.39
C LYS A 48 -18.53 8.02 -4.26
N GLN A 49 -18.84 9.29 -4.02
CA GLN A 49 -18.29 10.06 -2.92
C GLN A 49 -19.12 9.82 -1.67
N ILE A 50 -18.49 9.33 -0.59
CA ILE A 50 -19.17 9.04 0.67
C ILE A 50 -18.36 9.53 1.87
N SER A 51 -19.04 9.66 3.00
CA SER A 51 -18.45 10.09 4.27
C SER A 51 -17.71 8.92 4.95
N ASN A 52 -16.77 9.20 5.87
CA ASN A 52 -16.11 8.15 6.65
C ASN A 52 -17.15 7.24 7.37
N ALA A 53 -18.16 7.86 7.99
CA ALA A 53 -19.22 7.14 8.69
C ALA A 53 -20.08 6.28 7.75
N GLU A 54 -20.36 6.78 6.54
CA GLU A 54 -21.10 6.00 5.53
C GLU A 54 -20.25 4.83 5.00
N TYR A 55 -18.95 5.03 4.79
CA TYR A 55 -18.05 3.95 4.37
C TYR A 55 -17.95 2.84 5.41
N ASP A 56 -17.77 3.18 6.68
CA ASP A 56 -17.69 2.21 7.78
C ASP A 56 -19.00 1.44 7.97
N LEU A 57 -20.14 2.10 7.80
CA LEU A 57 -21.46 1.45 7.83
C LEU A 57 -21.62 0.46 6.67
N LEU A 58 -21.31 0.87 5.43
CA LEU A 58 -21.40 -0.02 4.26
C LEU A 58 -20.44 -1.21 4.38
N LYS A 59 -19.25 -0.98 4.93
CA LYS A 59 -18.25 -2.04 5.17
C LYS A 59 -18.71 -3.04 6.22
N SER A 60 -19.17 -2.56 7.38
CA SER A 60 -19.64 -3.43 8.48
C SER A 60 -20.92 -4.20 8.14
N THR A 61 -21.76 -3.66 7.24
CA THR A 61 -23.00 -4.31 6.78
C THR A 61 -22.80 -5.15 5.51
N GLY A 62 -21.60 -5.15 4.92
CA GLY A 62 -21.31 -5.89 3.69
C GLY A 62 -22.05 -5.37 2.45
N LEU A 63 -22.46 -4.10 2.45
CA LEU A 63 -23.22 -3.43 1.39
C LEU A 63 -22.34 -2.61 0.43
N LEU A 64 -21.02 -2.80 0.49
CA LEU A 64 -20.11 -2.20 -0.48
C LEU A 64 -20.31 -2.84 -1.85
N ASP A 65 -20.60 -2.02 -2.85
CA ASP A 65 -20.76 -2.43 -4.23
C ASP A 65 -19.39 -2.52 -4.91
N ALA A 66 -18.96 -3.74 -5.25
CA ALA A 66 -17.70 -4.02 -5.93
C ALA A 66 -17.60 -3.40 -7.34
N SER A 67 -18.72 -2.96 -7.93
CA SER A 67 -18.76 -2.27 -9.22
C SER A 67 -18.49 -0.77 -9.12
N VAL A 68 -18.46 -0.21 -7.90
CA VAL A 68 -18.31 1.23 -7.63
C VAL A 68 -16.92 1.52 -7.04
N ARG A 69 -16.28 2.60 -7.49
CA ARG A 69 -15.09 3.16 -6.83
C ARG A 69 -15.57 4.13 -5.74
N TYR A 70 -15.26 3.88 -4.47
CA TYR A 70 -15.59 4.81 -3.40
C TYR A 70 -14.46 5.81 -3.18
N SER A 71 -14.78 7.09 -3.07
CA SER A 71 -13.86 8.12 -2.61
C SER A 71 -14.43 8.72 -1.33
N ILE A 72 -13.59 8.76 -0.30
CA ILE A 72 -14.03 9.02 1.07
C ILE A 72 -13.60 10.42 1.47
N PHE A 73 -14.56 11.22 1.93
CA PHE A 73 -14.28 12.56 2.42
C PHE A 73 -14.50 12.64 3.94
N PRO A 74 -13.69 13.47 4.64
CA PRO A 74 -13.95 13.78 6.04
C PRO A 74 -15.34 14.43 6.17
N ASP A 75 -16.09 14.03 7.19
CA ASP A 75 -17.43 14.55 7.44
C ASP A 75 -17.39 16.09 7.53
N LYS A 76 -18.28 16.77 6.79
CA LYS A 76 -18.41 18.22 6.85
C LYS A 76 -18.89 18.61 8.25
N GLY A 77 -17.96 19.02 9.10
CA GLY A 77 -18.26 19.76 10.33
C GLY A 77 -18.92 21.08 9.97
N ASN A 78 -20.11 21.30 10.50
CA ASN A 78 -20.88 22.53 10.38
C ASN A 78 -20.07 23.71 10.95
N ASN A 79 -19.97 24.83 10.23
CA ASN A 79 -19.39 26.08 10.75
C ASN A 79 -20.29 26.68 11.84
N ALA A 80 -20.21 26.19 13.08
CA ALA A 80 -20.85 26.76 14.24
C ALA A 80 -19.86 26.85 15.40
N GLY A 81 -19.33 28.06 15.63
CA GLY A 81 -18.59 28.45 16.83
C GLY A 81 -17.19 27.86 16.96
N ILE A 82 -16.18 28.71 16.80
CA ILE A 82 -14.85 28.46 17.34
C ILE A 82 -15.01 28.35 18.86
N LEU A 83 -15.12 27.13 19.36
CA LEU A 83 -14.69 26.75 20.69
C LEU A 83 -13.48 25.85 20.49
N PRO A 84 -12.36 26.09 21.19
CA PRO A 84 -11.17 25.27 21.04
C PRO A 84 -11.58 23.85 21.39
N PHE A 85 -11.60 22.95 20.40
CA PHE A 85 -11.81 21.54 20.65
C PHE A 85 -10.54 21.05 21.34
N THR A 86 -10.57 21.07 22.66
CA THR A 86 -9.70 20.23 23.46
C THR A 86 -9.99 18.80 23.03
N ALA A 87 -9.10 18.25 22.20
CA ALA A 87 -8.97 16.82 22.10
C ALA A 87 -8.87 16.32 23.54
N LYS A 88 -9.85 15.54 23.99
CA LYS A 88 -9.63 14.71 25.16
C LYS A 88 -8.68 13.61 24.69
N ALA A 89 -7.41 13.98 24.60
CA ALA A 89 -6.31 13.05 24.69
C ALA A 89 -6.57 12.27 25.97
N ILE A 90 -6.94 11.00 25.83
CA ILE A 90 -6.55 10.05 26.85
C ILE A 90 -5.04 9.98 26.69
N SER A 91 -4.35 10.88 27.39
CA SER A 91 -2.93 10.79 27.63
C SER A 91 -2.77 9.67 28.66
N PRO A 92 -2.30 8.46 28.31
CA PRO A 92 -1.41 7.83 29.27
C PRO A 92 -0.27 8.83 29.44
N SER A 93 0.02 9.20 30.68
CA SER A 93 1.18 10.01 31.03
C SER A 93 2.44 9.24 30.62
N ILE A 94 2.82 9.35 29.36
CA ILE A 94 4.07 8.80 28.85
C ILE A 94 5.06 9.95 28.93
N ASN A 95 6.07 9.74 29.76
CA ASN A 95 7.19 10.62 30.01
C ASN A 95 7.76 11.15 28.67
N PRO A 96 8.00 12.48 28.50
CA PRO A 96 8.50 13.06 27.25
C PRO A 96 9.86 12.53 26.78
N ASN A 97 10.51 11.65 27.54
CA ASN A 97 11.71 10.93 27.14
C ASN A 97 11.44 9.58 26.41
N SER A 98 10.20 9.23 26.03
CA SER A 98 9.93 7.95 25.33
C SER A 98 9.09 8.03 24.05
N LEU A 99 9.07 9.17 23.36
CA LEU A 99 8.49 9.31 22.02
C LEU A 99 9.58 9.25 20.94
N SER A 100 10.17 8.07 20.76
CA SER A 100 10.85 7.73 19.51
C SER A 100 9.93 6.88 18.64
N GLY A 101 9.23 7.53 17.72
CA GLY A 101 8.75 6.92 16.48
C GLY A 101 7.33 6.36 16.50
N CYS A 102 6.35 7.15 16.05
CA CYS A 102 5.22 6.62 15.29
C CYS A 102 5.75 6.11 13.93
N SER A 103 6.53 5.04 13.90
CA SER A 103 6.95 4.39 12.66
C SER A 103 6.87 2.89 12.87
N CYS A 104 5.85 2.27 12.25
CA CYS A 104 5.79 0.80 12.19
C CYS A 104 6.70 0.24 11.08
N VAL A 105 7.34 1.10 10.27
CA VAL A 105 8.30 0.68 9.25
C VAL A 105 9.53 0.11 9.93
N ILE A 106 9.72 -1.20 9.76
CA ILE A 106 10.90 -1.89 10.25
C ILE A 106 12.08 -1.51 9.35
N PRO A 107 13.18 -0.96 9.90
CA PRO A 107 14.36 -0.62 9.13
C PRO A 107 15.02 -1.88 8.56
N LEU A 108 15.70 -1.73 7.42
CA LEU A 108 16.51 -2.80 6.86
C LEU A 108 17.67 -3.11 7.81
N ASP A 109 17.93 -4.41 7.98
CA ASP A 109 19.08 -4.94 8.69
C ASP A 109 19.70 -6.09 7.87
N ALA A 110 20.79 -6.69 8.37
CA ALA A 110 21.50 -7.76 7.67
C ALA A 110 20.69 -9.08 7.49
N THR A 111 19.50 -9.19 8.08
CA THR A 111 18.63 -10.36 7.95
C THR A 111 17.63 -10.24 6.80
N PHE A 112 17.51 -9.08 6.17
CA PHE A 112 16.76 -8.91 4.93
C PHE A 112 17.57 -9.38 3.72
N SER A 113 16.88 -9.98 2.75
CA SER A 113 17.42 -10.30 1.43
C SER A 113 16.74 -9.43 0.37
N VAL A 114 17.44 -9.10 -0.72
CA VAL A 114 16.81 -8.53 -1.91
C VAL A 114 15.88 -9.58 -2.52
N ALA A 115 14.68 -9.19 -2.91
CA ALA A 115 13.71 -10.09 -3.52
C ALA A 115 14.26 -10.63 -4.86
N PRO A 116 14.39 -11.96 -5.05
CA PRO A 116 14.99 -12.55 -6.24
C PRO A 116 13.99 -12.61 -7.40
N PHE A 117 13.69 -11.45 -7.98
CA PHE A 117 12.74 -11.34 -9.10
C PHE A 117 13.26 -12.08 -10.34
N THR A 118 12.39 -12.88 -10.98
CA THR A 118 12.76 -13.73 -12.12
C THR A 118 13.15 -12.96 -13.37
N MET A 119 12.73 -11.69 -13.47
CA MET A 119 13.04 -10.78 -14.57
C MET A 119 14.23 -9.86 -14.28
N GLY A 120 14.82 -9.95 -13.08
CA GLY A 120 15.97 -9.16 -12.67
C GLY A 120 17.27 -9.97 -12.70
N VAL A 121 18.40 -9.27 -12.70
CA VAL A 121 19.74 -9.89 -12.60
C VAL A 121 20.31 -9.65 -11.21
N ALA A 122 20.88 -10.70 -10.60
CA ALA A 122 21.55 -10.62 -9.31
C ALA A 122 22.73 -9.62 -9.33
N PRO A 123 23.06 -8.99 -8.19
CA PRO A 123 22.45 -9.18 -6.86
C PRO A 123 21.19 -8.33 -6.62
N ASP A 124 20.93 -7.32 -7.44
CA ASP A 124 19.90 -6.31 -7.16
C ASP A 124 18.53 -6.65 -7.71
N TYR A 125 18.45 -7.55 -8.69
CA TYR A 125 17.20 -8.02 -9.31
C TYR A 125 16.26 -6.89 -9.78
N ARG A 126 16.83 -5.75 -10.18
CA ARG A 126 16.09 -4.58 -10.70
C ARG A 126 15.24 -4.97 -11.91
N ASN A 127 13.99 -4.53 -11.92
CA ASN A 127 12.99 -4.87 -12.92
C ASN A 127 11.81 -3.89 -12.89
N ASP A 128 10.81 -4.18 -13.72
CA ASP A 128 9.59 -3.40 -13.91
C ASP A 128 8.39 -4.18 -13.35
N ASP A 129 7.97 -5.25 -14.02
CA ASP A 129 6.74 -6.00 -13.69
C ASP A 129 6.99 -7.37 -13.06
N GLY A 130 8.23 -7.65 -12.69
CA GLY A 130 8.68 -8.96 -12.26
C GLY A 130 8.08 -9.40 -10.92
N SER A 131 7.94 -10.72 -10.78
CA SER A 131 7.66 -11.37 -9.50
C SER A 131 8.79 -12.32 -9.13
N THR A 132 8.89 -12.67 -7.86
CA THR A 132 9.73 -13.78 -7.41
C THR A 132 9.15 -15.12 -7.88
N ASN A 133 9.94 -16.19 -7.81
CA ASN A 133 9.37 -17.53 -7.70
C ASN A 133 8.55 -17.67 -6.39
N SER A 134 7.83 -18.78 -6.23
CA SER A 134 7.11 -19.07 -4.98
C SER A 134 8.08 -19.14 -3.80
N ILE A 135 7.82 -18.36 -2.76
CA ILE A 135 8.56 -18.31 -1.51
C ILE A 135 7.75 -19.07 -0.45
N ALA A 136 8.32 -20.12 0.11
CA ALA A 136 7.67 -20.89 1.16
C ALA A 136 7.60 -20.10 2.48
N LEU A 137 6.43 -20.14 3.13
CA LEU A 137 6.24 -19.65 4.48
C LEU A 137 6.45 -20.82 5.47
N PRO A 138 7.31 -20.69 6.48
CA PRO A 138 7.48 -21.71 7.52
C PRO A 138 6.34 -21.71 8.55
N PHE A 139 5.28 -20.93 8.29
CA PHE A 139 4.07 -20.82 9.09
C PHE A 139 2.82 -20.86 8.19
N ASN A 140 1.67 -21.09 8.81
CA ASN A 140 0.39 -21.03 8.12
C ASN A 140 -0.15 -19.60 8.16
N PHE A 141 -0.27 -18.95 6.99
CA PHE A 141 -0.95 -17.67 6.88
C PHE A 141 -2.44 -17.89 6.57
N CYS A 142 -3.33 -17.34 7.40
CA CYS A 142 -4.78 -17.47 7.22
C CYS A 142 -5.37 -16.18 6.63
N MET A 143 -5.92 -16.24 5.42
CA MET A 143 -6.59 -15.12 4.77
C MET A 143 -8.01 -15.52 4.37
N TYR A 144 -9.00 -14.79 4.88
CA TYR A 144 -10.43 -15.07 4.66
C TYR A 144 -10.87 -16.53 4.87
N GLY A 145 -10.22 -17.25 5.80
CA GLY A 145 -10.54 -18.65 6.10
C GLY A 145 -9.77 -19.68 5.25
N THR A 146 -8.97 -19.23 4.29
CA THR A 146 -8.06 -20.06 3.50
C THR A 146 -6.65 -19.99 4.06
N THR A 147 -6.00 -21.15 4.19
CA THR A 147 -4.61 -21.23 4.64
C THR A 147 -3.67 -21.24 3.45
N TYR A 148 -2.65 -20.38 3.49
CA TYR A 148 -1.57 -20.29 2.53
C TYR A 148 -0.23 -20.57 3.21
N THR A 149 0.64 -21.28 2.49
CA THR A 149 1.97 -21.68 2.96
C THR A 149 3.08 -21.19 2.03
N SER A 150 2.74 -20.36 1.05
CA SER A 150 3.70 -19.75 0.14
C SER A 150 3.13 -18.46 -0.44
N VAL A 151 4.02 -17.61 -0.96
CA VAL A 151 3.68 -16.33 -1.58
C VAL A 151 4.52 -16.08 -2.83
N PHE A 152 4.10 -15.10 -3.63
CA PHE A 152 4.91 -14.46 -4.67
C PHE A 152 5.00 -12.98 -4.34
N ILE A 153 6.21 -12.44 -4.27
CA ILE A 153 6.42 -11.00 -4.10
C ILE A 153 6.47 -10.38 -5.49
N ASN A 154 5.71 -9.32 -5.71
CA ASN A 154 5.66 -8.62 -6.98
C ASN A 154 6.27 -7.21 -6.86
N ASN A 155 7.02 -6.79 -7.88
CA ASN A 155 7.67 -5.49 -7.90
C ASN A 155 6.67 -4.33 -7.78
N ASN A 156 5.48 -4.48 -8.38
CA ASN A 156 4.37 -3.51 -8.35
C ASN A 156 3.60 -3.49 -7.02
N GLY A 157 4.28 -3.74 -5.90
CA GLY A 157 3.77 -3.41 -4.56
C GLY A 157 2.64 -4.30 -4.01
N ASN A 158 2.57 -5.54 -4.49
CA ASN A 158 1.63 -6.56 -4.00
C ASN A 158 2.32 -7.90 -3.71
N VAL A 159 1.65 -8.73 -2.91
CA VAL A 159 2.01 -10.12 -2.63
C VAL A 159 0.82 -11.01 -2.95
N SER A 160 0.99 -11.96 -3.86
CA SER A 160 -0.04 -12.91 -4.27
C SER A 160 0.21 -14.31 -3.72
N PHE A 161 -0.84 -15.14 -3.67
CA PHE A 161 -0.79 -16.44 -2.98
C PHE A 161 -1.00 -17.67 -3.88
N VAL A 162 -1.40 -17.48 -5.14
CA VAL A 162 -1.67 -18.58 -6.08
C VAL A 162 -0.65 -18.59 -7.22
N SER A 163 -0.40 -17.45 -7.84
CA SER A 163 0.53 -17.29 -8.95
C SER A 163 1.16 -15.91 -8.93
N SER A 164 2.30 -15.75 -9.61
CA SER A 164 2.90 -14.44 -9.87
C SER A 164 1.91 -13.49 -10.56
N SER A 165 1.98 -12.20 -10.23
CA SER A 165 1.31 -11.14 -10.96
C SER A 165 2.30 -10.42 -11.88
N GLY A 166 1.82 -9.87 -12.99
CA GLY A 166 2.55 -8.94 -13.86
C GLY A 166 1.71 -7.72 -14.20
N VAL A 167 0.65 -7.46 -13.43
CA VAL A 167 -0.29 -6.37 -13.71
C VAL A 167 0.22 -5.11 -13.01
N PHE A 168 0.52 -4.08 -13.80
CA PHE A 168 1.05 -2.80 -13.33
C PHE A 168 -0.04 -1.77 -12.97
N SER A 169 -1.14 -1.75 -13.74
CA SER A 169 -2.26 -0.85 -13.48
C SER A 169 -3.24 -1.48 -12.50
N SER A 170 -3.39 -0.84 -11.34
CA SER A 170 -4.18 -1.39 -10.24
C SER A 170 -5.69 -1.41 -10.55
N THR A 171 -6.39 -2.37 -9.96
CA THR A 171 -7.87 -2.42 -9.97
C THR A 171 -8.39 -2.40 -8.53
N GLY A 172 -9.60 -1.87 -8.34
CA GLY A 172 -10.20 -1.78 -7.01
C GLY A 172 -10.62 -3.14 -6.48
N PHE A 173 -10.38 -3.38 -5.20
CA PHE A 173 -10.87 -4.56 -4.49
C PHE A 173 -12.34 -4.40 -4.06
N PRO A 174 -13.11 -5.49 -3.98
CA PRO A 174 -12.70 -6.85 -4.34
C PRO A 174 -12.66 -7.05 -5.86
N ASN A 175 -11.70 -7.85 -6.34
CA ASN A 175 -11.64 -8.33 -7.73
C ASN A 175 -11.65 -9.86 -7.75
N SER A 176 -12.15 -10.47 -8.82
CA SER A 176 -12.34 -11.92 -8.91
C SER A 176 -11.12 -12.71 -9.38
N THR A 177 -10.03 -12.03 -9.70
CA THR A 177 -8.91 -12.63 -10.45
C THR A 177 -7.70 -12.86 -9.56
N ASP A 178 -7.46 -11.96 -8.62
CA ASP A 178 -6.25 -11.95 -7.83
C ASP A 178 -6.52 -12.42 -6.40
N ILE A 179 -5.68 -13.29 -5.86
CA ILE A 179 -5.65 -13.57 -4.43
C ILE A 179 -4.37 -12.93 -3.92
N MET A 180 -4.50 -11.73 -3.35
CA MET A 180 -3.35 -10.89 -3.01
C MET A 180 -3.58 -9.95 -1.83
N ILE A 181 -2.47 -9.48 -1.28
CA ILE A 181 -2.40 -8.37 -0.35
C ILE A 181 -1.54 -7.28 -0.98
N ALA A 182 -2.07 -6.07 -1.06
CA ALA A 182 -1.40 -4.91 -1.64
C ALA A 182 -1.27 -3.81 -0.58
N PRO A 183 -0.10 -3.61 0.03
CA PRO A 183 0.16 -2.37 0.76
C PRO A 183 0.14 -1.16 -0.17
N PHE A 184 0.54 -1.32 -1.44
CA PHE A 184 0.54 -0.25 -2.43
C PHE A 184 0.70 -0.83 -3.84
N TRP A 185 -0.40 -1.27 -4.47
CA TRP A 185 -0.34 -1.82 -5.83
C TRP A 185 -0.31 -0.71 -6.87
N ALA A 186 0.85 -0.47 -7.48
CA ALA A 186 1.06 0.54 -8.53
C ALA A 186 2.28 0.15 -9.41
N ASP A 187 2.47 0.89 -10.50
CA ASP A 187 3.51 0.67 -11.52
C ASP A 187 4.90 1.11 -11.03
N VAL A 188 5.54 0.24 -10.23
CA VAL A 188 6.84 0.47 -9.57
C VAL A 188 7.96 0.17 -10.56
N ASP A 189 8.99 1.02 -10.61
CA ASP A 189 10.16 0.78 -11.47
C ASP A 189 11.46 0.89 -10.68
N THR A 190 12.20 -0.23 -10.63
CA THR A 190 13.50 -0.31 -9.94
C THR A 190 14.69 -0.31 -10.90
N ARG A 191 14.47 -0.19 -12.22
CA ARG A 191 15.55 -0.24 -13.23
C ARG A 191 16.53 0.93 -13.14
N ASN A 192 16.05 2.11 -12.78
CA ASN A 192 16.92 3.26 -12.53
C ASN A 192 17.80 3.01 -11.29
N LEU A 193 19.11 3.22 -11.39
CA LEU A 193 20.04 2.98 -10.28
C LEU A 193 19.80 3.88 -9.05
N ALA A 194 19.15 5.03 -9.24
CA ALA A 194 18.73 5.91 -8.15
C ALA A 194 17.39 5.48 -7.49
N SER A 195 16.68 4.52 -8.08
CA SER A 195 15.55 3.84 -7.44
C SER A 195 16.10 2.84 -6.41
N GLY A 196 15.41 2.68 -5.29
CA GLY A 196 15.70 1.63 -4.33
C GLY A 196 15.25 0.25 -4.80
N LEU A 197 15.17 -0.69 -3.87
CA LEU A 197 14.94 -2.10 -4.15
C LEU A 197 13.81 -2.67 -3.29
N VAL A 198 13.35 -3.86 -3.66
CA VAL A 198 12.41 -4.64 -2.84
C VAL A 198 13.18 -5.65 -2.01
N HIS A 199 12.95 -5.62 -0.71
CA HIS A 199 13.58 -6.50 0.26
C HIS A 199 12.55 -7.35 0.98
N TYR A 200 12.95 -8.53 1.44
CA TYR A 200 12.10 -9.38 2.25
C TYR A 200 12.87 -10.09 3.35
N LYS A 201 12.14 -10.45 4.41
CA LYS A 201 12.62 -11.24 5.55
C LYS A 201 11.55 -12.24 5.94
N VAL A 202 11.93 -13.52 6.02
CA VAL A 202 11.06 -14.61 6.49
C VAL A 202 11.59 -15.09 7.83
N THR A 203 10.70 -15.18 8.81
CA THR A 203 10.96 -15.77 10.13
C THR A 203 10.07 -17.01 10.29
N SER A 204 10.16 -17.70 11.43
CA SER A 204 9.26 -18.82 11.76
C SER A 204 7.79 -18.44 11.88
N THR A 205 7.46 -17.15 12.03
CA THR A 205 6.11 -16.66 12.36
C THR A 205 5.65 -15.47 11.52
N SER A 206 6.53 -14.88 10.70
CA SER A 206 6.23 -13.68 9.91
C SER A 206 7.01 -13.61 8.60
N LEU A 207 6.40 -12.92 7.63
CA LEU A 207 7.05 -12.42 6.42
C LEU A 207 6.94 -10.89 6.45
N ILE A 208 8.06 -10.21 6.22
CA ILE A 208 8.13 -8.76 6.03
C ILE A 208 8.60 -8.53 4.60
N VAL A 209 7.89 -7.69 3.85
CA VAL A 209 8.26 -7.25 2.50
C VAL A 209 8.31 -5.74 2.48
N LYS A 210 9.39 -5.15 2.00
CA LYS A 210 9.62 -3.71 2.00
C LYS A 210 10.02 -3.26 0.60
N TRP A 211 9.25 -2.35 0.03
CA TRP A 211 9.63 -1.58 -1.15
C TRP A 211 10.28 -0.31 -0.63
N ASP A 212 11.61 -0.31 -0.59
CA ASP A 212 12.38 0.76 0.03
C ASP A 212 12.78 1.80 -1.01
N SER A 213 12.23 3.01 -0.89
CA SER A 213 12.57 4.16 -1.73
C SER A 213 12.49 3.85 -3.24
N VAL A 214 11.39 3.22 -3.67
CA VAL A 214 11.17 2.82 -5.06
C VAL A 214 10.59 3.96 -5.89
N GLY A 215 11.08 4.08 -7.13
CA GLY A 215 10.56 4.98 -8.16
C GLY A 215 9.35 4.41 -8.89
N TYR A 216 8.87 5.15 -9.89
CA TYR A 216 7.69 4.81 -10.69
C TYR A 216 8.03 4.74 -12.17
N TYR A 217 7.25 3.96 -12.90
CA TYR A 217 7.42 3.84 -14.35
C TYR A 217 7.22 5.20 -15.05
N SER A 218 8.03 5.60 -16.04
CA SER A 218 9.14 4.85 -16.65
C SER A 218 10.50 5.35 -16.16
N GLN A 219 11.08 4.66 -15.18
CA GLN A 219 12.40 4.94 -14.59
C GLN A 219 12.51 6.30 -13.86
N HIS A 220 11.40 6.84 -13.38
CA HIS A 220 11.37 8.11 -12.64
C HIS A 220 11.83 7.93 -11.20
N VAL A 221 12.65 8.87 -10.73
CA VAL A 221 13.28 8.86 -9.40
C VAL A 221 13.21 10.24 -8.73
N ASP A 222 12.52 11.20 -9.34
CA ASP A 222 12.26 12.51 -8.74
C ASP A 222 11.29 12.44 -7.56
N LYS A 223 10.54 11.34 -7.45
CA LYS A 223 9.71 10.98 -6.29
C LYS A 223 9.89 9.50 -5.99
N LEU A 224 9.97 9.18 -4.71
CA LEU A 224 10.17 7.81 -4.24
C LEU A 224 9.08 7.45 -3.22
N CYS A 225 8.76 6.17 -3.15
CA CYS A 225 7.84 5.61 -2.16
C CYS A 225 8.56 4.59 -1.28
N ASN A 226 8.23 4.59 0.00
CA ASN A 226 8.72 3.64 1.00
C ASN A 226 7.52 3.02 1.72
N PHE A 227 7.28 1.74 1.48
CA PHE A 227 6.16 1.03 2.08
C PHE A 227 6.50 -0.42 2.39
N GLN A 228 5.80 -0.99 3.36
CA GLN A 228 6.09 -2.30 3.92
C GLN A 228 4.80 -3.07 4.21
N LEU A 229 4.81 -4.34 3.84
CA LEU A 229 3.84 -5.34 4.24
C LEU A 229 4.45 -6.24 5.31
N ILE A 230 3.69 -6.52 6.37
CA ILE A 230 3.98 -7.59 7.32
C ILE A 230 2.79 -8.54 7.32
N ILE A 231 3.04 -9.83 7.14
CA ILE A 231 2.07 -10.89 7.41
C ILE A 231 2.62 -11.86 8.47
N SER A 232 1.75 -12.41 9.31
CA SER A 232 2.14 -13.35 10.36
C SER A 232 1.15 -14.49 10.55
N ASP A 233 1.49 -15.46 11.39
CA ASP A 233 0.57 -16.50 11.85
C ASP A 233 -0.49 -16.01 12.86
N GLY A 234 -0.50 -14.71 13.16
CA GLY A 234 -1.38 -14.06 14.14
C GLY A 234 -0.90 -14.16 15.59
N THR A 235 0.26 -14.78 15.86
CA THR A 235 0.86 -14.89 17.20
C THR A 235 2.13 -14.07 17.35
N ASP A 236 2.73 -13.64 16.25
CA ASP A 236 3.94 -12.82 16.24
C ASP A 236 3.66 -11.42 16.85
N PRO A 237 4.40 -11.00 17.90
CA PRO A 237 4.18 -9.70 18.54
C PRO A 237 4.51 -8.51 17.64
N ILE A 238 5.14 -8.73 16.48
CA ILE A 238 5.42 -7.70 15.48
C ILE A 238 4.14 -7.06 14.93
N ILE A 239 3.02 -7.81 14.93
CA ILE A 239 1.69 -7.29 14.63
C ILE A 239 0.85 -7.36 15.91
N PRO A 240 0.53 -6.22 16.55
CA PRO A 240 -0.17 -6.22 17.83
C PRO A 240 -1.63 -6.67 17.68
N ASN A 241 -2.26 -6.99 18.81
CA ASN A 241 -3.70 -7.24 18.97
C ASN A 241 -4.25 -8.51 18.29
N GLY A 242 -3.41 -9.49 17.97
CA GLY A 242 -3.84 -10.75 17.37
C GLY A 242 -4.20 -10.65 15.88
N ASN A 243 -3.83 -9.54 15.24
CA ASN A 243 -3.93 -9.40 13.79
C ASN A 243 -2.80 -10.14 13.09
N ASN A 244 -2.96 -10.36 11.80
CA ASN A 244 -2.00 -11.10 10.99
C ASN A 244 -1.52 -10.35 9.74
N VAL A 245 -1.96 -9.10 9.54
CA VAL A 245 -1.52 -8.22 8.45
C VAL A 245 -1.29 -6.81 9.00
N ALA A 246 -0.20 -6.18 8.58
CA ALA A 246 0.07 -4.76 8.83
C ALA A 246 0.63 -4.09 7.56
N PHE A 247 0.13 -2.88 7.28
CA PHE A 247 0.71 -1.99 6.28
C PHE A 247 1.41 -0.83 6.98
N CYS A 248 2.65 -0.57 6.58
CA CYS A 248 3.51 0.46 7.14
C CYS A 248 4.04 1.34 6.03
N TYR A 249 3.90 2.66 6.21
CA TYR A 249 4.28 3.65 5.21
C TYR A 249 5.35 4.58 5.78
N GLY A 250 6.36 4.86 4.96
CA GLY A 250 7.31 5.97 5.13
C GLY A 250 6.95 7.08 4.15
N ASP A 251 7.96 7.59 3.43
CA ASP A 251 7.74 8.60 2.39
C ASP A 251 6.89 8.04 1.25
N MET A 252 5.81 8.74 0.88
CA MET A 252 4.92 8.34 -0.22
C MET A 252 4.87 9.48 -1.25
N GLY A 253 5.82 9.47 -2.18
CA GLY A 253 6.01 10.56 -3.14
C GLY A 253 5.19 10.47 -4.42
N TRP A 254 4.64 9.32 -4.77
CA TRP A 254 3.91 9.09 -6.02
C TRP A 254 2.77 8.09 -5.83
N THR A 255 1.80 8.10 -6.74
CA THR A 255 0.63 7.18 -6.73
C THR A 255 0.46 6.42 -8.04
N THR A 256 1.06 6.88 -9.13
CA THR A 256 0.77 6.40 -10.49
C THR A 256 2.00 6.43 -11.39
N GLY A 257 2.23 5.37 -12.18
CA GLY A 257 3.23 5.36 -13.26
C GLY A 257 2.69 5.84 -14.61
N ASP A 258 3.59 6.17 -15.53
CA ASP A 258 3.23 6.74 -16.84
C ASP A 258 2.32 5.79 -17.65
N ALA A 259 2.55 4.47 -17.61
CA ALA A 259 1.73 3.49 -18.34
C ALA A 259 0.32 3.33 -17.74
N SER A 260 0.11 3.80 -16.50
CA SER A 260 -1.20 3.92 -15.86
C SER A 260 -1.90 5.25 -16.16
N ASN A 261 -1.48 5.97 -17.21
CA ASN A 261 -1.90 7.33 -17.55
C ASN A 261 -1.50 8.36 -16.48
N GLY A 262 -0.42 8.09 -15.76
CA GLY A 262 0.14 9.02 -14.79
C GLY A 262 0.82 10.21 -15.47
N ILE A 263 0.81 11.36 -14.79
CA ILE A 263 1.58 12.54 -15.16
C ILE A 263 2.39 12.94 -13.93
N ALA A 264 3.72 12.90 -14.06
CA ALA A 264 4.66 13.25 -12.99
C ALA A 264 4.39 12.50 -11.66
N GLY A 265 4.01 11.23 -11.73
CA GLY A 265 3.78 10.37 -10.57
C GLY A 265 2.37 10.40 -9.99
N PHE A 266 1.44 11.15 -10.58
CA PHE A 266 0.07 11.33 -10.09
C PHE A 266 -0.97 11.18 -11.21
N GLU A 267 -2.25 11.33 -10.87
CA GLU A 267 -3.39 11.20 -11.79
C GLU A 267 -3.58 9.77 -12.32
N GLY A 268 -4.29 9.56 -13.43
CA GLY A 268 -4.46 8.25 -14.06
C GLY A 268 -5.15 7.21 -13.17
N VAL A 269 -4.65 5.96 -13.24
CA VAL A 269 -5.08 4.86 -12.37
C VAL A 269 -4.17 4.82 -11.13
N PRO A 270 -4.62 5.35 -9.97
CA PRO A 270 -3.76 5.43 -8.80
C PRO A 270 -3.54 4.05 -8.18
N SER A 271 -2.59 3.99 -7.24
CA SER A 271 -2.31 2.82 -6.43
C SER A 271 -3.57 2.27 -5.73
N THR A 272 -3.71 0.95 -5.65
CA THR A 272 -4.73 0.30 -4.82
C THR A 272 -4.10 -0.30 -3.56
N VAL A 273 -4.78 -0.13 -2.42
CA VAL A 273 -4.37 -0.67 -1.12
C VAL A 273 -5.47 -1.60 -0.59
N GLY A 274 -5.10 -2.77 -0.09
CA GLY A 274 -6.03 -3.65 0.61
C GLY A 274 -5.69 -5.14 0.54
N VAL A 275 -6.67 -5.96 0.95
CA VAL A 275 -6.61 -7.43 0.94
C VAL A 275 -7.76 -7.92 0.08
N ASN A 276 -7.43 -8.70 -0.94
CA ASN A 276 -8.39 -9.23 -1.91
C ASN A 276 -8.70 -10.71 -1.64
#